data_AF-A0A7Y8X630-F1
#
_entry.id   AF-A0A7Y8X630-F1
#
_cell.length_a   1.000
_cell.length_b   1.000
_cell.length_c   1.000
_cell.angle_alpha   90.00
_cell.angle_beta   90.00
_cell.angle_gamma   90.00
#
_symmetry.space_group_name_H-M   'P 1'
#
loop_
_entity.id
_entity.type
_entity.pdbx_description
1 polymer ?
#
loop_
_entity_poly.entity_id
_entity_poly.type
_entity_poly.pdbx_seq_one_letter_code
_entity_poly.pdbx_strand_id
1 'polypeptide(L)'
;GPGGALATEFPKSVTQVFSGGDRPAAAMVFEGDFVAVNIAQTDAKIGKDALVFPFPAVGGKPPVVSGGDVAVALKPSKGAQALLTFLASPDAAEIQAREGGFLSPNKAVSLSAYPNDIQRGIAEALIAAGDDFRFDMSDQAPAAFGGTPGAGEWKALQDFLANPSDVAGAQNRLEAEAAKAYGN
;
A
#
# COMPACT_ATOMS: atom_id res chain seq x y z
N GLY A 1 -8.24 16.60 -13.11
CA GLY A 1 -8.22 17.62 -12.03
C GLY A 1 -8.81 17.05 -10.76
N PRO A 2 -8.76 17.76 -9.62
CA PRO A 2 -9.10 17.21 -8.30
C PRO A 2 -10.48 16.56 -8.19
N GLY A 3 -11.51 17.16 -8.79
CA GLY A 3 -12.86 16.58 -8.79
C GLY A 3 -12.96 15.21 -9.47
N GLY A 4 -12.17 14.98 -10.52
CA GLY A 4 -12.09 13.66 -11.18
C GLY A 4 -11.38 12.63 -10.31
N ALA A 5 -10.31 13.04 -9.62
CA ALA A 5 -9.58 12.16 -8.70
C ALA A 5 -10.46 11.73 -7.52
N LEU A 6 -11.20 12.65 -6.91
CA LEU A 6 -12.12 12.36 -5.79
C LEU A 6 -13.29 11.43 -6.17
N ALA A 7 -13.63 11.35 -7.45
CA ALA A 7 -14.74 10.54 -7.96
C ALA A 7 -14.30 9.24 -8.65
N THR A 8 -13.00 8.98 -8.77
CA THR A 8 -12.49 7.78 -9.44
C THR A 8 -12.34 6.64 -8.43
N GLU A 9 -13.01 5.51 -8.65
CA GLU A 9 -12.80 4.34 -7.80
C GLU A 9 -11.38 3.77 -7.91
N PHE A 10 -10.91 3.12 -6.85
CA PHE A 10 -9.56 2.57 -6.74
C PHE A 10 -9.14 1.66 -7.91
N PRO A 11 -9.89 0.62 -8.33
CA PRO A 11 -9.47 -0.21 -9.47
C PRO A 11 -9.30 0.59 -10.77
N LYS A 12 -10.15 1.61 -10.95
CA LYS A 12 -10.11 2.48 -12.11
C LYS A 12 -8.92 3.43 -12.06
N SER A 13 -8.50 3.88 -10.88
CA SER A 13 -7.32 4.74 -10.71
C SER A 13 -6.05 4.09 -11.24
N VAL A 14 -5.94 2.76 -11.10
CA VAL A 14 -4.84 1.93 -11.61
C VAL A 14 -5.00 1.64 -13.10
N THR A 15 -6.12 1.04 -13.49
CA THR A 15 -6.33 0.52 -14.86
C THR A 15 -6.28 1.60 -15.93
N GLN A 16 -6.65 2.85 -15.61
CA GLN A 16 -6.60 3.99 -16.53
C GLN A 16 -5.18 4.42 -16.94
N VAL A 17 -4.14 4.00 -16.21
CA VAL A 17 -2.73 4.17 -16.60
C VAL A 17 -2.35 3.19 -17.71
N PHE A 18 -2.93 2.00 -17.68
CA PHE A 18 -2.54 0.86 -18.51
C PHE A 18 -3.56 0.52 -19.61
N SER A 19 -4.59 1.36 -19.77
CA SER A 19 -5.66 1.22 -20.76
C SER A 19 -5.66 2.40 -21.73
N GLY A 20 -6.17 2.21 -22.95
CA GLY A 20 -6.27 3.27 -23.96
C GLY A 20 -5.09 3.38 -24.92
N GLY A 21 -4.14 2.43 -24.88
CA GLY A 21 -3.00 2.36 -25.81
C GLY A 21 -2.13 3.61 -25.74
N ASP A 22 -1.93 4.28 -26.86
CA ASP A 22 -1.08 5.48 -26.96
C ASP A 22 -1.68 6.74 -26.30
N ARG A 23 -2.91 6.67 -25.78
CA ARG A 23 -3.60 7.79 -25.11
C ARG A 23 -4.23 7.36 -23.79
N PRO A 24 -3.44 6.92 -22.80
CA PRO A 24 -3.96 6.58 -21.50
C PRO A 24 -4.53 7.82 -20.80
N ALA A 25 -5.54 7.62 -19.95
CA ALA A 25 -6.18 8.72 -19.23
C ALA A 25 -5.34 9.21 -18.03
N ALA A 26 -4.36 8.42 -17.61
CA ALA A 26 -3.35 8.80 -16.63
C ALA A 26 -1.95 8.35 -17.07
N ALA A 27 -0.91 9.07 -16.64
CA ALA A 27 0.47 8.74 -16.98
C ALA A 27 1.15 7.79 -15.98
N MET A 28 0.73 7.84 -14.70
CA MET A 28 1.27 7.04 -13.61
C MET A 28 0.26 6.94 -12.48
N VAL A 29 0.44 5.97 -11.59
CA VAL A 29 -0.33 5.78 -10.36
C VAL A 29 0.65 5.51 -9.20
N PHE A 30 0.35 6.04 -8.02
CA PHE A 30 1.12 5.80 -6.79
C PHE A 30 0.34 4.84 -5.90
N GLU A 31 0.82 3.60 -5.78
CA GLU A 31 0.17 2.54 -5.02
C GLU A 31 1.18 1.48 -4.54
N GLY A 32 0.71 0.59 -3.64
CA GLY A 32 1.44 -0.61 -3.21
C GLY A 32 1.50 -1.71 -4.28
N ASP A 33 2.28 -2.76 -4.04
CA ASP A 33 2.53 -3.85 -4.98
C ASP A 33 1.28 -4.67 -5.33
N PHE A 34 0.29 -4.70 -4.43
CA PHE A 34 -0.95 -5.45 -4.59
C PHE A 34 -1.76 -5.02 -5.81
N VAL A 35 -1.56 -3.81 -6.36
CA VAL A 35 -2.26 -3.35 -7.58
C VAL A 35 -1.88 -4.12 -8.84
N ALA A 36 -0.88 -4.99 -8.78
CA ALA A 36 -0.61 -5.98 -9.82
C ALA A 36 -1.87 -6.74 -10.25
N VAL A 37 -2.81 -7.01 -9.33
CA VAL A 37 -4.09 -7.68 -9.66
C VAL A 37 -5.01 -6.82 -10.52
N ASN A 38 -4.98 -5.49 -10.34
CA ASN A 38 -5.74 -4.55 -11.17
C ASN A 38 -5.08 -4.37 -12.52
N ILE A 39 -3.74 -4.32 -12.59
CA ILE A 39 -3.00 -4.27 -13.85
C ILE A 39 -3.29 -5.50 -14.70
N ALA A 40 -3.39 -6.68 -14.09
CA ALA A 40 -3.73 -7.93 -14.76
C ALA A 40 -5.15 -7.96 -15.38
N GLN A 41 -6.00 -6.97 -15.08
CA GLN A 41 -7.30 -6.78 -15.75
C GLN A 41 -7.19 -6.01 -17.07
N THR A 42 -5.99 -5.55 -17.42
CA THR A 42 -5.66 -4.84 -18.67
C THR A 42 -4.78 -5.72 -19.56
N ASP A 43 -4.45 -5.25 -20.76
CA ASP A 43 -3.51 -5.93 -21.67
C ASP A 43 -2.03 -5.68 -21.32
N ALA A 44 -1.75 -4.82 -20.32
CA ALA A 44 -0.39 -4.47 -19.93
C ALA A 44 0.34 -5.62 -19.21
N LYS A 45 1.61 -5.80 -19.52
CA LYS A 45 2.47 -6.81 -18.90
C LYS A 45 3.39 -6.18 -17.87
N ILE A 46 3.35 -6.69 -16.64
CA ILE A 46 4.26 -6.29 -15.57
C ILE A 46 5.71 -6.60 -15.97
N GLY A 47 6.59 -5.61 -15.79
CA GLY A 47 8.01 -5.68 -16.18
C GLY A 47 8.27 -5.32 -17.64
N LYS A 48 7.24 -5.06 -18.45
CA LYS A 48 7.37 -4.59 -19.83
C LYS A 48 6.64 -3.27 -20.06
N ASP A 49 5.33 -3.27 -19.80
CA ASP A 49 4.44 -2.13 -20.02
C ASP A 49 4.13 -1.44 -18.68
N ALA A 50 4.03 -2.22 -17.59
CA ALA A 50 3.93 -1.71 -16.23
C ALA A 50 5.27 -1.82 -15.51
N LEU A 51 5.86 -0.67 -15.19
CA LEU A 51 7.13 -0.54 -14.49
C LEU A 51 6.92 0.19 -13.16
N VAL A 52 7.87 0.04 -12.24
CA VAL A 52 7.87 0.70 -10.92
C VAL A 52 9.15 1.49 -10.73
N PHE A 53 9.07 2.57 -9.96
CA PHE A 53 10.22 3.30 -9.47
C PHE A 53 9.92 3.78 -8.04
N PRO A 54 10.95 3.98 -7.19
CA PRO A 54 10.75 4.50 -5.85
C PRO A 54 10.08 5.87 -5.86
N PHE A 55 9.20 6.11 -4.88
CA PHE A 55 8.64 7.44 -4.70
C PHE A 55 9.75 8.48 -4.44
N PRO A 56 9.67 9.70 -5.00
CA PRO A 56 10.68 10.72 -4.78
C PRO A 56 10.90 11.01 -3.29
N ALA A 57 12.15 11.13 -2.87
CA ALA A 57 12.48 11.51 -1.51
C ALA A 57 11.95 12.90 -1.17
N VAL A 58 11.27 13.02 -0.03
CA VAL A 58 10.85 14.30 0.55
C VAL A 58 11.80 14.59 1.72
N GLY A 59 12.86 15.34 1.44
CA GLY A 59 13.89 15.66 2.43
C GLY A 59 14.97 14.57 2.57
N GLY A 60 14.96 13.86 3.71
CA GLY A 60 15.97 12.86 4.06
C GLY A 60 15.91 11.57 3.24
N LYS A 61 16.52 10.49 3.75
CA LYS A 61 16.42 9.17 3.12
C LYS A 61 14.95 8.71 3.14
N PRO A 62 14.34 8.40 1.98
CA PRO A 62 12.94 7.99 1.94
C PRO A 62 12.78 6.63 2.64
N PRO A 63 11.81 6.48 3.56
CA PRO A 63 11.48 5.17 4.11
C PRO A 63 10.78 4.30 3.05
N VAL A 64 10.72 3.00 3.29
CA VAL A 64 9.72 2.14 2.64
C VAL A 64 8.46 2.22 3.47
N VAL A 65 7.44 2.88 2.92
CA VAL A 65 6.09 2.93 3.52
C VAL A 65 5.31 1.72 3.03
N SER A 66 4.71 0.98 3.96
CA SER A 66 4.01 -0.27 3.67
C SER A 66 2.72 -0.38 4.48
N GLY A 67 1.75 -1.09 3.93
CA GLY A 67 0.67 -1.72 4.71
C GLY A 67 0.93 -3.23 4.80
N GLY A 68 0.08 -3.96 5.52
CA GLY A 68 0.16 -5.41 5.52
C GLY A 68 -0.98 -6.10 6.24
N ASP A 69 -1.18 -7.37 5.89
CA ASP A 69 -2.16 -8.24 6.54
C ASP A 69 -1.50 -9.06 7.66
N VAL A 70 -2.24 -9.25 8.75
CA VAL A 70 -1.81 -10.09 9.87
C VAL A 70 -2.85 -11.17 10.16
N ALA A 71 -2.38 -12.40 10.34
CA ALA A 71 -3.22 -13.50 10.80
C ALA A 71 -3.31 -13.46 12.34
N VAL A 72 -4.53 -13.39 12.88
CA VAL A 72 -4.78 -13.30 14.32
C VAL A 72 -5.63 -14.48 14.80
N ALA A 73 -5.15 -15.20 15.82
CA ALA A 73 -5.96 -16.19 16.52
C ALA A 73 -6.86 -15.48 17.56
N LEU A 74 -8.16 -15.40 17.28
CA LEU A 74 -9.13 -14.81 18.21
C LEU A 74 -9.31 -15.63 19.50
N LYS A 75 -9.05 -16.94 19.43
CA LYS A 75 -9.04 -17.85 20.58
C LYS A 75 -7.82 -18.79 20.49
N PRO A 76 -7.05 -18.96 21.57
CA PRO A 76 -5.90 -19.85 21.57
C PRO A 76 -6.37 -21.32 21.49
N SER A 77 -5.76 -22.08 20.59
CA SER A 77 -5.90 -23.53 20.51
C SER A 77 -4.69 -24.14 19.81
N LYS A 78 -4.45 -25.44 19.97
CA LYS A 78 -3.37 -26.14 19.27
C LYS A 78 -3.50 -26.00 17.75
N GLY A 79 -4.72 -26.09 17.21
CA GLY A 79 -4.98 -25.93 15.78
C GLY A 79 -4.72 -24.51 15.28
N ALA A 80 -5.19 -23.49 16.00
CA ALA A 80 -4.94 -22.09 15.65
C ALA A 80 -3.44 -21.77 15.68
N GLN A 81 -2.72 -22.23 16.71
CA GLN A 81 -1.28 -22.05 16.80
C GLN A 81 -0.54 -22.74 15.64
N ALA A 82 -0.93 -23.97 15.29
CA ALA A 82 -0.33 -24.69 14.17
C ALA A 82 -0.54 -23.95 12.83
N LEU A 83 -1.73 -23.40 12.59
CA LEU A 83 -2.01 -22.62 11.39
C LEU A 83 -1.19 -21.32 11.35
N LEU A 84 -1.14 -20.56 12.45
CA LEU A 84 -0.33 -19.34 12.51
C LEU A 84 1.16 -19.63 12.32
N THR A 85 1.66 -20.72 12.90
CA THR A 85 3.05 -21.16 12.69
C THR A 85 3.30 -21.52 11.23
N PHE A 86 2.37 -22.18 10.56
CA PHE A 86 2.47 -22.44 9.12
C PHE A 86 2.47 -21.14 8.31
N LEU A 87 1.52 -20.22 8.55
CA LEU A 87 1.44 -18.95 7.83
C LEU A 87 2.68 -18.07 8.01
N ALA A 88 3.36 -18.17 9.16
CA ALA A 88 4.61 -17.46 9.43
C ALA A 88 5.86 -18.14 8.82
N SER A 89 5.73 -19.36 8.28
CA SER A 89 6.84 -20.13 7.72
C SER A 89 7.27 -19.62 6.34
N PRO A 90 8.54 -19.85 5.93
CA PRO A 90 8.97 -19.58 4.56
C PRO A 90 8.18 -20.41 3.55
N ASP A 91 7.78 -21.64 3.87
CA ASP A 91 7.02 -22.50 2.96
C ASP A 91 5.68 -21.87 2.54
N ALA A 92 4.92 -21.35 3.50
CA ALA A 92 3.66 -20.67 3.21
C ALA A 92 3.88 -19.36 2.44
N ALA A 93 4.90 -18.59 2.82
CA ALA A 93 5.23 -17.34 2.16
C ALA A 93 5.74 -17.56 0.73
N GLU A 94 6.49 -18.62 0.46
CA GLU A 94 6.95 -18.98 -0.89
C GLU A 94 5.82 -19.43 -1.80
N ILE A 95 4.79 -20.10 -1.26
CA ILE A 95 3.57 -20.42 -2.02
C ILE A 95 2.92 -19.12 -2.50
N GLN A 96 2.69 -18.15 -1.62
CA GLN A 96 2.07 -16.88 -2.00
C GLN A 96 2.98 -16.03 -2.91
N ALA A 97 4.27 -15.99 -2.65
CA ALA A 97 5.23 -15.25 -3.47
C ALA A 97 5.22 -15.73 -4.93
N ARG A 98 5.02 -17.03 -5.18
CA ARG A 98 4.92 -17.60 -6.54
C ARG A 98 3.66 -17.19 -7.29
N GLU A 99 2.54 -17.02 -6.60
CA GLU A 99 1.29 -16.53 -7.19
C GLU A 99 1.39 -15.04 -7.57
N GLY A 100 2.24 -14.28 -6.85
CA GLY A 100 2.42 -12.85 -7.05
C GLY A 100 1.34 -12.00 -6.36
N GLY A 101 1.55 -10.68 -6.31
CA GLY A 101 0.67 -9.73 -5.60
C GLY A 101 0.83 -9.79 -4.08
N PHE A 102 1.94 -10.37 -3.62
CA PHE A 102 2.29 -10.59 -2.23
C PHE A 102 3.78 -10.33 -2.03
N LEU A 103 4.14 -9.77 -0.88
CA LEU A 103 5.53 -9.62 -0.43
C LEU A 103 5.67 -10.21 0.97
N SER A 104 6.84 -10.79 1.26
CA SER A 104 7.12 -11.35 2.57
C SER A 104 8.24 -10.58 3.26
N PRO A 105 8.07 -10.17 4.53
CA PRO A 105 9.18 -9.69 5.34
C PRO A 105 10.08 -10.83 5.85
N ASN A 106 9.73 -12.10 5.59
CA ASN A 106 10.51 -13.25 6.02
C ASN A 106 11.77 -13.40 5.16
N LYS A 107 12.93 -13.08 5.74
CA LYS A 107 14.26 -13.14 5.09
C LYS A 107 14.68 -14.54 4.62
N ALA A 108 13.97 -15.59 5.03
CA ALA A 108 14.22 -16.96 4.57
C ALA A 108 13.49 -17.31 3.27
N VAL A 109 12.58 -16.46 2.79
CA VAL A 109 11.91 -16.63 1.49
C VAL A 109 12.89 -16.32 0.38
N SER A 110 13.10 -17.26 -0.54
CA SER A 110 13.96 -17.01 -1.70
C SER A 110 13.36 -15.93 -2.60
N LEU A 111 14.16 -14.93 -2.98
CA LEU A 111 13.76 -13.94 -3.99
C LEU A 111 13.44 -14.58 -5.34
N SER A 112 14.00 -15.76 -5.64
CA SER A 112 13.65 -16.51 -6.84
C SER A 112 12.21 -17.05 -6.84
N ALA A 113 11.50 -17.00 -5.70
CA ALA A 113 10.10 -17.40 -5.62
C ALA A 113 9.17 -16.42 -6.34
N TYR A 114 9.55 -15.14 -6.46
CA TYR A 114 8.73 -14.13 -7.11
C TYR A 114 8.73 -14.30 -8.65
N PRO A 115 7.57 -14.14 -9.31
CA PRO A 115 7.40 -14.52 -10.71
C PRO A 115 8.01 -13.53 -11.72
N ASN A 116 8.41 -12.33 -11.28
CA ASN A 116 9.00 -11.31 -12.16
C ASN A 116 9.98 -10.39 -11.40
N ASP A 117 10.79 -9.65 -12.16
CA ASP A 117 11.82 -8.76 -11.61
C ASP A 117 11.24 -7.54 -10.87
N ILE A 118 10.03 -7.11 -11.22
CA ILE A 118 9.34 -6.02 -10.51
C ILE A 118 9.04 -6.45 -9.08
N GLN A 119 8.38 -7.59 -8.88
CA GLN A 119 8.07 -8.10 -7.54
C GLN A 119 9.33 -8.48 -6.76
N ARG A 120 10.35 -9.07 -7.42
CA ARG A 120 11.66 -9.30 -6.79
C ARG A 120 12.27 -8.00 -6.26
N GLY A 121 12.32 -6.96 -7.09
CA GLY A 121 12.90 -5.68 -6.70
C GLY A 121 12.16 -5.02 -5.54
N ILE A 122 10.83 -5.12 -5.49
CA ILE A 122 10.05 -4.58 -4.37
C ILE A 122 10.30 -5.42 -3.09
N ALA A 123 10.39 -6.74 -3.19
CA ALA A 123 10.73 -7.61 -2.06
C ALA A 123 12.15 -7.33 -1.52
N GLU A 124 13.12 -7.12 -2.41
CA GLU A 124 14.47 -6.68 -2.05
C GLU A 124 14.45 -5.34 -1.32
N ALA A 125 13.69 -4.36 -1.82
CA ALA A 125 13.53 -3.05 -1.18
C ALA A 125 12.90 -3.17 0.21
N LEU A 126 11.88 -4.02 0.37
CA LEU A 126 11.24 -4.30 1.66
C LEU A 126 12.24 -4.84 2.69
N ILE A 127 13.05 -5.84 2.31
CA ILE A 127 14.05 -6.42 3.21
C ILE A 127 15.19 -5.42 3.50
N ALA A 128 15.64 -4.69 2.47
CA ALA A 128 16.71 -3.71 2.57
C ALA A 128 16.32 -2.49 3.42
N ALA A 129 15.02 -2.19 3.56
CA ALA A 129 14.54 -1.13 4.44
C ALA A 129 14.99 -1.38 5.89
N GLY A 130 15.03 -2.64 6.34
CA GLY A 130 15.42 -2.97 7.70
C GLY A 130 14.61 -2.17 8.73
N ASP A 131 15.29 -1.42 9.58
CA ASP A 131 14.67 -0.57 10.60
C ASP A 131 14.10 0.75 10.04
N ASP A 132 14.23 1.04 8.73
CA ASP A 132 13.62 2.18 8.03
C ASP A 132 12.20 1.85 7.49
N PHE A 133 11.71 0.62 7.68
CA PHE A 133 10.33 0.23 7.37
C PHE A 133 9.32 1.03 8.21
N ARG A 134 8.32 1.62 7.57
CA ARG A 134 7.25 2.35 8.27
C ARG A 134 5.89 1.88 7.78
N PHE A 135 4.96 1.68 8.71
CA PHE A 135 3.55 1.67 8.33
C PHE A 135 3.11 3.10 7.96
N ASP A 136 2.05 3.22 7.16
CA ASP A 136 1.53 4.54 6.80
C ASP A 136 0.92 5.27 8.02
N MET A 137 0.62 6.55 7.85
CA MET A 137 0.11 7.40 8.94
C MET A 137 -1.19 6.86 9.54
N SER A 138 -2.06 6.30 8.70
CA SER A 138 -3.36 5.79 9.12
C SER A 138 -3.23 4.52 9.95
N ASP A 139 -2.27 3.64 9.61
CA ASP A 139 -1.93 2.42 10.33
C ASP A 139 -1.25 2.69 11.69
N GLN A 140 -0.57 3.83 11.82
CA GLN A 140 0.12 4.24 13.05
C GLN A 140 -0.79 4.98 14.04
N ALA A 141 -2.06 5.19 13.71
CA ALA A 141 -3.01 5.95 14.51
C ALA A 141 -4.24 5.09 14.92
N PRO A 142 -5.02 5.52 15.94
CA PRO A 142 -6.29 4.90 16.26
C PRO A 142 -7.20 4.84 15.03
N ALA A 143 -7.98 3.75 14.91
CA ALA A 143 -8.92 3.58 13.80
C ALA A 143 -9.93 4.74 13.65
N ALA A 144 -10.25 5.42 14.75
CA ALA A 144 -11.10 6.61 14.75
C ALA A 144 -10.48 7.80 13.97
N PHE A 145 -9.15 7.85 13.86
CA PHE A 145 -8.41 8.83 13.06
C PHE A 145 -8.16 8.31 11.64
N GLY A 146 -7.42 7.20 11.51
CA GLY A 146 -6.89 6.75 10.21
C GLY A 146 -7.83 5.84 9.42
N GLY A 147 -8.59 4.98 10.12
CA GLY A 147 -9.25 3.83 9.51
C GLY A 147 -10.74 3.99 9.17
N THR A 148 -11.34 5.17 9.36
CA THR A 148 -12.79 5.36 9.20
C THR A 148 -13.13 6.05 7.87
N PRO A 149 -13.81 5.36 6.93
CA PRO A 149 -14.20 5.95 5.65
C PRO A 149 -15.00 7.24 5.80
N GLY A 150 -14.56 8.31 5.13
CA GLY A 150 -15.25 9.60 5.14
C GLY A 150 -15.19 10.35 6.47
N ALA A 151 -14.32 9.95 7.40
CA ALA A 151 -14.06 10.65 8.66
C ALA A 151 -12.55 10.77 8.92
N GLY A 152 -12.17 11.47 9.99
CA GLY A 152 -10.80 11.56 10.47
C GLY A 152 -9.82 12.06 9.40
N GLU A 153 -8.68 11.39 9.33
CA GLU A 153 -7.61 11.62 8.36
C GLU A 153 -8.11 11.56 6.92
N TRP A 154 -8.88 10.52 6.58
CA TRP A 154 -9.31 10.30 5.20
C TRP A 154 -10.14 11.49 4.69
N LYS A 155 -11.12 11.94 5.49
CA LYS A 155 -11.92 13.11 5.10
C LYS A 155 -11.08 14.38 5.03
N ALA A 156 -10.19 14.59 5.98
CA ALA A 156 -9.32 15.77 6.00
C ALA A 156 -8.43 15.85 4.74
N LEU A 157 -7.88 14.71 4.30
CA LEU A 157 -7.07 14.62 3.08
C LEU A 157 -7.90 14.74 1.80
N GLN A 158 -9.13 14.22 1.76
CA GLN A 158 -10.07 14.46 0.64
C GLN A 158 -10.42 15.94 0.50
N ASP A 159 -10.68 16.63 1.61
CA ASP A 159 -10.97 18.07 1.62
C ASP A 159 -9.74 18.89 1.20
N PHE A 160 -8.55 18.46 1.61
CA PHE A 160 -7.32 19.07 1.13
C PHE A 160 -7.13 18.89 -0.38
N LEU A 161 -7.38 17.69 -0.91
CA LEU A 161 -7.34 17.47 -2.36
C LEU A 161 -8.36 18.34 -3.10
N ALA A 162 -9.54 18.56 -2.53
CA ALA A 162 -10.55 19.45 -3.10
C ALA A 162 -10.10 20.93 -3.14
N ASN A 163 -9.28 21.37 -2.17
CA ASN A 163 -8.72 22.72 -2.09
C ASN A 163 -7.22 22.68 -1.68
N PRO A 164 -6.31 22.34 -2.60
CA PRO A 164 -4.90 22.06 -2.27
C PRO A 164 -4.11 23.31 -1.88
N SER A 165 -4.65 24.51 -2.08
CA SER A 165 -4.06 25.76 -1.58
C SER A 165 -4.24 25.95 -0.07
N ASP A 166 -5.19 25.26 0.56
CA ASP A 166 -5.47 25.39 2.00
C ASP A 166 -4.65 24.39 2.84
N VAL A 167 -3.33 24.53 2.79
CA VAL A 167 -2.40 23.68 3.57
C VAL A 167 -2.63 23.86 5.07
N ALA A 168 -2.75 25.11 5.53
CA ALA A 168 -2.94 25.41 6.96
C ALA A 168 -4.25 24.84 7.49
N GLY A 169 -5.34 24.94 6.72
CA GLY A 169 -6.60 24.32 7.11
C GLY A 169 -6.53 22.80 7.15
N ALA A 170 -5.81 22.16 6.22
CA ALA A 170 -5.59 20.72 6.25
C ALA A 170 -4.82 20.29 7.52
N GLN A 171 -3.75 20.99 7.87
CA GLN A 171 -2.99 20.74 9.10
C GLN A 171 -3.87 20.89 10.34
N ASN A 172 -4.62 21.98 10.45
CA ASN A 172 -5.52 22.20 11.60
C ASN A 172 -6.60 21.12 11.72
N ARG A 173 -7.16 20.65 10.59
CA ARG A 173 -8.15 19.55 10.58
C ARG A 173 -7.54 18.24 11.06
N LEU A 174 -6.34 17.88 10.56
CA LEU A 174 -5.63 16.68 10.98
C LEU A 174 -5.31 16.71 12.48
N GLU A 175 -4.78 17.81 13.00
CA GLU A 175 -4.49 17.96 14.43
C GLU A 175 -5.76 17.85 15.30
N ALA A 176 -6.87 18.44 14.86
CA ALA A 176 -8.14 18.35 15.59
C ALA A 176 -8.71 16.91 15.61
N GLU A 177 -8.67 16.20 14.48
CA GLU A 177 -9.11 14.81 14.42
C GLU A 177 -8.19 13.89 15.23
N ALA A 178 -6.88 14.16 15.25
CA ALA A 178 -5.92 13.44 16.08
C ALA A 178 -6.22 13.66 17.57
N ALA A 179 -6.33 14.91 18.03
CA ALA A 179 -6.65 15.24 19.43
C ALA A 179 -7.92 14.50 19.91
N LYS A 180 -8.98 14.54 19.09
CA LYS A 180 -10.22 13.81 19.34
C LYS A 180 -10.04 12.30 19.43
N ALA A 181 -9.28 11.70 18.51
CA ALA A 181 -9.06 10.26 18.48
C ALA A 181 -8.20 9.74 19.65
N TYR A 182 -7.25 10.56 20.12
CA TYR A 182 -6.39 10.24 21.26
C TYR A 182 -6.97 10.67 22.62
N GLY A 183 -8.05 11.44 22.65
CA GLY A 183 -8.70 11.90 23.87
C GLY A 183 -7.96 13.02 24.60
N ASN A 184 -7.26 13.88 23.86
CA ASN A 184 -6.51 15.03 24.37
C ASN A 184 -7.21 16.36 24.09
#